data_AF-A0A933P8T2-F1
#
_entry.id   AF-A0A933P8T2-F1
#
_cell.length_a   1.000
_cell.length_b   1.000
_cell.length_c   1.000
_cell.angle_alpha   90.00
_cell.angle_beta   90.00
_cell.angle_gamma   90.00
#
_symmetry.space_group_name_H-M   'P 1'
#
loop_
_entity.id
_entity.type
_entity.pdbx_description
1 polymer ?
#
loop_
_entity_poly.entity_id
_entity_poly.type
_entity_poly.pdbx_seq_one_letter_code
_entity_poly.pdbx_strand_id
1 'polypeptide(L)'
;MDALWIVLFFAVMAGLWWVSYKIEPHYASKDGKRFLCTAQEIVEGQPAGRARETRVMVLDDGVLHCSQKRGLRRNGSLWALVGKSPSPPQRLQVYVAQELLDGHALPNQLAIRVPAKSKVIPVLEQILADREVRRERAIRGTAESAEQPDPD
;
A
#
# COMPACT_ATOMS: atom_id res chain seq x y z
N MET A 1 12.36 45.83 -22.65
CA MET A 1 11.54 44.61 -22.89
C MET A 1 12.19 43.38 -22.25
N ASP A 2 13.51 43.27 -22.26
CA ASP A 2 14.23 42.06 -21.80
C ASP A 2 14.03 41.75 -20.31
N ALA A 3 14.01 42.78 -19.44
CA ALA A 3 13.77 42.59 -18.01
C ALA A 3 12.39 41.96 -17.71
N LEU A 4 11.37 42.29 -18.52
CA LEU A 4 10.01 41.78 -18.35
C LEU A 4 9.93 40.29 -18.72
N TRP A 5 10.65 39.89 -19.77
CA TRP A 5 10.80 38.48 -20.16
C TRP A 5 11.59 37.67 -19.13
N ILE A 6 12.64 38.25 -18.54
CA ILE A 6 13.42 37.60 -17.47
C ILE A 6 12.54 37.36 -16.24
N VAL A 7 11.78 38.37 -15.79
CA VAL A 7 10.86 38.23 -14.66
C VAL A 7 9.79 37.16 -14.94
N LEU A 8 9.21 37.17 -16.14
CA LEU A 8 8.22 36.17 -16.54
C LEU A 8 8.81 34.76 -16.54
N PHE A 9 10.03 34.58 -17.04
CA PHE A 9 10.72 33.29 -17.05
C PHE A 9 10.89 32.72 -15.63
N PHE A 10 11.38 33.54 -14.69
CA PHE A 10 11.52 33.10 -13.30
C PHE A 10 10.18 32.83 -12.62
N ALA A 11 9.14 33.62 -12.93
CA ALA A 11 7.79 33.36 -12.44
C ALA A 11 7.23 32.01 -12.91
N VAL A 12 7.44 31.67 -14.20
CA VAL A 12 7.03 30.37 -14.75
C VAL A 12 7.83 29.23 -14.12
N MET A 13 9.16 29.37 -13.98
CA MET A 13 10.01 28.35 -13.34
C MET A 13 9.62 28.11 -11.88
N ALA A 14 9.37 29.18 -11.10
CA ALA A 14 8.90 29.06 -9.73
C ALA A 14 7.50 28.42 -9.65
N GLY A 15 6.61 28.75 -10.60
CA GLY A 15 5.30 28.13 -10.73
C GLY A 15 5.37 26.62 -11.00
N LEU A 16 6.20 26.20 -11.96
CA LEU A 16 6.41 24.79 -12.28
C LEU A 16 7.05 24.03 -11.11
N TRP A 17 8.03 24.66 -10.44
CA TRP A 17 8.64 24.12 -9.24
C TRP A 17 7.58 23.88 -8.16
N TRP A 18 6.75 24.88 -7.84
CA TRP A 18 5.68 24.76 -6.85
C TRP A 18 4.67 23.66 -7.18
N VAL A 19 4.27 23.53 -8.45
CA VAL A 19 3.38 22.44 -8.90
C VAL A 19 4.03 21.08 -8.67
N SER A 20 5.34 20.94 -8.95
CA SER A 20 6.07 19.68 -8.73
C SER A 20 6.06 19.23 -7.26
N TYR A 21 6.08 20.14 -6.29
CA TYR A 21 6.02 19.77 -4.85
C TYR A 21 4.62 19.35 -4.41
N LYS A 22 3.58 19.78 -5.12
CA LYS A 22 2.19 19.49 -4.75
C LYS A 22 1.70 18.14 -5.30
N ILE A 23 2.34 17.64 -6.35
CA ILE A 23 2.01 16.34 -6.94
C ILE A 23 2.71 15.26 -6.11
N GLU A 24 1.96 14.62 -5.21
CA GLU A 24 2.43 13.40 -4.56
C GLU A 24 2.77 12.37 -5.66
N PRO A 25 3.93 11.67 -5.59
CA PRO A 25 4.33 10.69 -6.59
C PRO A 25 3.44 9.45 -6.48
N HIS A 26 2.24 9.55 -7.04
CA HIS A 26 1.24 8.50 -7.10
C HIS A 26 0.95 8.20 -8.57
N TYR A 27 1.25 6.97 -8.96
CA TYR A 27 0.88 6.44 -10.26
C TYR A 27 0.07 5.17 -10.04
N ALA A 28 -1.03 5.02 -10.76
CA ALA A 28 -1.81 3.79 -10.77
C ALA A 28 -2.04 3.35 -12.22
N SER A 29 -1.86 2.06 -12.48
CA SER A 29 -2.25 1.43 -13.75
C SER A 29 -3.75 1.62 -14.00
N LYS A 30 -4.16 1.52 -15.27
CA LYS A 30 -5.58 1.57 -15.66
C LYS A 30 -6.43 0.55 -14.88
N ASP A 31 -5.86 -0.64 -14.64
CA ASP A 31 -6.53 -1.74 -13.92
C ASP A 31 -6.40 -1.64 -12.39
N GLY A 32 -5.69 -0.64 -11.85
CA GLY A 32 -5.45 -0.50 -10.41
C GLY A 32 -4.53 -1.55 -9.77
N LYS A 33 -4.23 -2.67 -10.46
CA LYS A 33 -3.37 -3.76 -9.95
C LYS A 33 -1.89 -3.41 -9.78
N ARG A 34 -1.40 -2.34 -10.42
CA ARG A 34 0.00 -1.89 -10.29
C ARG A 34 0.03 -0.41 -9.95
N PHE A 35 0.73 -0.04 -8.91
CA PHE A 35 0.80 1.36 -8.50
C PHE A 35 2.10 1.71 -7.78
N LEU A 36 2.43 3.00 -7.78
CA LEU A 36 3.47 3.61 -6.97
C LEU A 36 2.80 4.41 -5.88
N CYS A 37 3.20 4.19 -4.64
CA CYS A 37 2.68 4.87 -3.47
C CYS A 37 3.81 5.13 -2.48
N THR A 38 3.52 5.90 -1.43
CA THR A 38 4.41 5.98 -0.28
C THR A 38 3.99 4.94 0.74
N ALA A 39 4.93 4.14 1.23
CA ALA A 39 4.67 3.20 2.30
C ALA A 39 5.68 3.38 3.43
N GLN A 40 5.24 3.10 4.64
CA GLN A 40 6.04 3.19 5.85
C GLN A 40 6.01 1.85 6.56
N GLU A 41 7.18 1.30 6.83
CA GLU A 41 7.31 0.07 7.59
C GLU A 41 6.95 0.34 9.06
N ILE A 42 6.27 -0.61 9.68
CA ILE A 42 5.87 -0.59 11.08
C ILE A 42 6.46 -1.84 11.72
N VAL A 43 7.31 -1.63 12.71
CA VAL A 43 7.95 -2.69 13.50
C VAL A 43 7.50 -2.48 14.94
N GLU A 44 6.93 -3.53 15.55
CA GLU A 44 6.45 -3.50 16.94
C GLU A 44 5.46 -2.35 17.23
N GLY A 45 4.61 -2.01 16.25
CA GLY A 45 3.62 -0.93 16.37
C GLY A 45 4.20 0.49 16.26
N GLN A 46 5.51 0.63 16.07
CA GLN A 46 6.16 1.92 15.85
C GLN A 46 6.56 2.09 14.37
N PRO A 47 6.47 3.32 13.82
CA PRO A 47 6.93 3.60 12.46
C PRO A 47 8.45 3.40 12.35
N ALA A 48 8.87 2.40 11.59
CA ALA A 48 10.27 2.13 11.29
C ALA A 48 10.77 3.10 10.20
N GLY A 49 11.19 4.28 10.64
CA GLY A 49 11.85 5.28 9.80
C GLY A 49 10.92 6.10 8.88
N ARG A 50 11.49 6.66 7.81
CA ARG A 50 10.79 7.56 6.87
C ARG A 50 9.94 6.77 5.88
N ALA A 51 8.80 7.34 5.48
CA ALA A 51 8.02 6.82 4.37
C ALA A 51 8.86 6.79 3.08
N ARG A 52 8.77 5.70 2.33
CA ARG A 52 9.53 5.47 1.10
C ARG A 52 8.60 5.19 -0.05
N GLU A 53 9.02 5.61 -1.24
CA GLU A 53 8.35 5.23 -2.47
C GLU A 53 8.41 3.70 -2.64
N THR A 54 7.24 3.12 -2.79
CA THR A 54 7.02 1.68 -2.86
C THR A 54 6.23 1.39 -4.12
N ARG A 55 6.75 0.49 -4.95
CA ARG A 55 6.03 -0.05 -6.09
C ARG A 55 5.25 -1.27 -5.63
N VAL A 56 3.94 -1.22 -5.75
CA VAL A 56 3.04 -2.30 -5.35
C VAL A 56 2.45 -2.93 -6.60
N MET A 57 2.50 -4.26 -6.65
CA MET A 57 1.81 -5.07 -7.63
C MET A 57 0.89 -6.04 -6.90
N VAL A 58 -0.39 -5.98 -7.22
CA VAL A 58 -1.40 -6.96 -6.81
C VAL A 58 -1.23 -8.21 -7.68
N LEU A 59 -0.97 -9.34 -7.04
CA LEU A 59 -0.98 -10.66 -7.65
C LEU A 59 -2.41 -11.23 -7.69
N ASP A 60 -2.62 -12.23 -8.53
CA ASP A 60 -3.96 -12.80 -8.75
C ASP A 60 -4.50 -13.58 -7.55
N ASP A 61 -3.63 -13.95 -6.59
CA ASP A 61 -4.00 -14.57 -5.31
C ASP A 61 -4.48 -13.55 -4.25
N GLY A 62 -4.38 -12.25 -4.55
CA GLY A 62 -4.68 -11.14 -3.64
C GLY A 62 -3.49 -10.73 -2.75
N VAL A 63 -2.30 -11.26 -3.01
CA VAL A 63 -1.05 -10.85 -2.34
C VAL A 63 -0.48 -9.61 -3.02
N LEU A 64 0.14 -8.75 -2.23
CA LEU A 64 0.79 -7.53 -2.68
C LEU A 64 2.29 -7.76 -2.74
N HIS A 65 2.86 -7.75 -3.94
CA HIS A 65 4.31 -7.67 -4.08
C HIS A 65 4.74 -6.20 -4.00
N CYS A 66 5.40 -5.86 -2.91
CA CYS A 66 5.89 -4.51 -2.64
C CYS A 66 7.40 -4.46 -2.87
N SER A 67 7.84 -3.57 -3.74
CA SER A 67 9.25 -3.32 -4.01
C SER A 67 9.65 -1.92 -3.57
N GLN A 68 10.62 -1.85 -2.65
CA GLN A 68 11.19 -0.59 -2.17
C GLN A 68 12.64 -0.45 -2.62
N LYS A 69 13.00 0.76 -3.06
CA LYS A 69 14.40 1.09 -3.34
C LYS A 69 15.13 1.37 -2.02
N ARG A 70 16.13 0.54 -1.67
CA ARG A 70 17.05 0.75 -0.55
C ARG A 70 18.47 0.91 -1.10
N GLY A 71 18.92 2.16 -1.20
CA GLY A 71 20.22 2.49 -1.82
C GLY A 71 20.25 2.07 -3.29
N LEU A 72 21.23 1.24 -3.65
CA LEU A 72 21.43 0.74 -5.02
C LEU A 72 20.58 -0.50 -5.35
N ARG A 73 19.98 -1.15 -4.35
CA ARG A 73 19.19 -2.39 -4.54
C ARG A 73 17.70 -2.12 -4.33
N ARG A 74 16.87 -2.89 -5.03
CA ARG A 74 15.43 -2.96 -4.78
C ARG A 74 15.14 -4.28 -4.08
N ASN A 75 14.60 -4.20 -2.88
CA ASN A 75 14.13 -5.39 -2.18
C ASN A 75 12.63 -5.51 -2.47
N GLY A 76 12.24 -6.66 -3.00
CA GLY A 76 10.85 -7.06 -3.14
C GLY A 76 10.49 -7.99 -1.99
N SER A 77 9.35 -7.75 -1.36
CA SER A 77 8.74 -8.69 -0.42
C SER A 77 7.26 -8.84 -0.71
N LEU A 78 6.70 -9.97 -0.27
CA LEU A 78 5.28 -10.28 -0.40
C LEU A 78 4.57 -9.80 0.85
N TRP A 79 3.41 -9.19 0.64
CA TRP A 79 2.62 -8.57 1.69
C TRP A 79 1.16 -8.95 1.54
N ALA A 80 0.53 -9.11 2.68
CA ALA A 80 -0.80 -9.62 2.85
C ALA A 80 -1.65 -8.48 3.42
N LEU A 81 -2.65 -7.99 2.69
CA LEU A 81 -3.49 -6.89 3.16
C LEU A 81 -4.28 -7.33 4.40
N VAL A 82 -4.17 -6.58 5.50
CA VAL A 82 -4.81 -6.93 6.79
C VAL A 82 -5.98 -6.03 7.11
N GLY A 83 -5.88 -4.74 6.76
CA GLY A 83 -6.93 -3.80 7.11
C GLY A 83 -6.71 -2.40 6.61
N LYS A 84 -7.66 -1.55 6.97
CA LYS A 84 -7.70 -0.13 6.66
C LYS A 84 -7.64 0.67 7.96
N SER A 85 -6.92 1.80 7.93
CA SER A 85 -6.85 2.69 9.09
C SER A 85 -8.21 3.39 9.31
N PRO A 86 -8.75 3.39 10.55
CA PRO A 86 -10.02 4.05 10.86
C PRO A 86 -9.92 5.59 10.84
N SER A 87 -8.73 6.14 10.99
CA SER A 87 -8.47 7.58 11.06
C SER A 87 -7.35 7.99 10.09
N PRO A 88 -7.61 7.99 8.76
CA PRO A 88 -6.60 8.35 7.78
C PRO A 88 -6.35 9.87 7.75
N PRO A 89 -5.14 10.32 7.35
CA PRO A 89 -4.85 11.73 7.12
C PRO A 89 -5.72 12.33 6.00
N GLN A 90 -5.92 13.66 6.03
CA GLN A 90 -6.76 14.33 5.04
C GLN A 90 -6.25 14.07 3.60
N ARG A 91 -7.16 13.69 2.69
CA ARG A 91 -6.89 13.34 1.26
C ARG A 91 -6.13 12.03 1.02
N LEU A 92 -5.80 11.27 2.06
CA LEU A 92 -5.12 9.98 1.95
C LEU A 92 -6.03 8.87 2.50
N GLN A 93 -5.76 7.65 2.06
CA GLN A 93 -6.20 6.43 2.71
C GLN A 93 -4.98 5.61 3.09
N VAL A 94 -5.01 5.03 4.28
CA VAL A 94 -3.91 4.22 4.80
C VAL A 94 -4.41 2.80 4.96
N TYR A 95 -3.71 1.89 4.31
CA TYR A 95 -3.93 0.46 4.40
C TYR A 95 -2.76 -0.19 5.13
N VAL A 96 -3.03 -1.21 5.93
CA VAL A 96 -2.01 -1.99 6.63
C VAL A 96 -1.89 -3.33 5.96
N ALA A 97 -0.66 -3.67 5.55
CA ALA A 97 -0.31 -4.99 5.05
C ALA A 97 0.70 -5.64 6.00
N GLN A 98 0.70 -6.97 6.07
CA GLN A 98 1.59 -7.77 6.89
C GLN A 98 2.53 -8.56 5.99
N GLU A 99 3.79 -8.66 6.35
CA GLU A 99 4.77 -9.36 5.51
C GLU A 99 4.47 -10.86 5.47
N LEU A 100 4.63 -11.45 4.28
CA LEU A 100 4.43 -12.86 4.04
C LEU A 100 5.75 -13.47 3.56
N LEU A 101 6.22 -14.49 4.26
CA LEU A 101 7.39 -15.28 3.87
C LEU A 101 6.99 -16.75 3.82
N ASP A 102 7.14 -17.37 2.65
CA ASP A 102 6.78 -18.78 2.40
C ASP A 102 5.35 -19.14 2.86
N GLY A 103 4.41 -18.19 2.75
CA GLY A 103 3.02 -18.37 3.16
C GLY A 103 2.73 -18.06 4.64
N HIS A 104 3.75 -17.80 5.45
CA HIS A 104 3.61 -17.45 6.86
C HIS A 104 3.58 -15.94 7.07
N ALA A 105 2.66 -15.48 7.94
CA ALA A 105 2.54 -14.07 8.32
C ALA A 105 3.60 -13.69 9.35
N LEU A 106 4.45 -12.71 9.02
CA LEU A 106 5.48 -12.17 9.90
C LEU A 106 4.94 -11.01 10.75
N PRO A 107 5.59 -10.65 11.88
CA PRO A 107 5.15 -9.52 12.70
C PRO A 107 5.32 -8.15 12.02
N ASN A 108 6.11 -8.09 10.94
CA ASN A 108 6.36 -6.86 10.19
C ASN A 108 5.09 -6.38 9.49
N GLN A 109 4.83 -5.08 9.63
CA GLN A 109 3.70 -4.42 9.00
C GLN A 109 4.16 -3.30 8.07
N LEU A 110 3.32 -2.97 7.09
CA LEU A 110 3.55 -1.93 6.11
C LEU A 110 2.30 -1.08 5.99
N ALA A 111 2.41 0.19 6.36
CA ALA A 111 1.38 1.20 6.13
C ALA A 111 1.53 1.77 4.72
N ILE A 112 0.62 1.37 3.84
CA ILE A 112 0.52 1.81 2.45
C ILE A 112 -0.37 3.05 2.40
N ARG A 113 0.17 4.18 1.93
CA ARG A 113 -0.55 5.46 1.83
C ARG A 113 -0.90 5.74 0.38
N VAL A 114 -2.19 5.89 0.11
CA VAL A 114 -2.72 6.07 -1.25
C VAL A 114 -3.62 7.31 -1.26
N PRO A 115 -3.60 8.15 -2.32
CA PRO A 115 -4.55 9.26 -2.44
C PRO A 115 -6.00 8.76 -2.43
N ALA A 116 -6.87 9.47 -1.72
CA ALA A 116 -8.27 9.08 -1.49
C ALA A 116 -9.13 9.00 -2.77
N LYS A 117 -8.65 9.53 -3.89
CA LYS A 117 -9.31 9.46 -5.21
C LYS A 117 -8.65 8.46 -6.18
N SER A 118 -7.72 7.64 -5.69
CA SER A 118 -6.98 6.69 -6.52
C SER A 118 -7.88 5.55 -7.02
N LYS A 119 -7.67 5.13 -8.27
CA LYS A 119 -8.30 3.95 -8.88
C LYS A 119 -7.93 2.62 -8.20
N VAL A 120 -6.91 2.62 -7.35
CA VAL A 120 -6.42 1.45 -6.61
C VAL A 120 -7.34 1.10 -5.44
N ILE A 121 -8.08 2.07 -4.91
CA ILE A 121 -8.97 1.89 -3.75
C ILE A 121 -9.96 0.73 -3.94
N PRO A 122 -10.79 0.69 -5.01
CA PRO A 122 -11.73 -0.42 -5.19
C PRO A 122 -11.05 -1.79 -5.25
N VAL A 123 -9.84 -1.87 -5.81
CA VAL A 123 -9.06 -3.12 -5.88
C VAL A 123 -8.60 -3.56 -4.49
N LEU A 124 -8.11 -2.64 -3.66
CA LEU A 124 -7.68 -2.95 -2.30
C LEU A 124 -8.86 -3.35 -1.40
N GLU A 125 -9.99 -2.66 -1.53
CA GLU A 125 -11.21 -2.99 -0.78
C GLU A 125 -11.73 -4.38 -1.18
N GLN A 126 -11.68 -4.72 -2.47
CA GLN A 126 -12.04 -6.07 -2.94
C GLN A 126 -11.12 -7.15 -2.35
N ILE A 127 -9.80 -6.94 -2.37
CA ILE A 127 -8.84 -7.87 -1.77
C ILE A 127 -9.09 -8.05 -0.27
N LEU A 128 -9.42 -6.96 0.43
CA LEU A 128 -9.71 -6.98 1.85
C LEU A 128 -10.97 -7.81 2.15
N ALA A 129 -12.05 -7.58 1.39
CA ALA A 129 -13.30 -8.32 1.50
C ALA A 129 -13.10 -9.82 1.20
N ASP A 130 -12.39 -10.17 0.12
CA ASP A 130 -12.12 -11.56 -0.26
C ASP A 130 -11.32 -12.29 0.83
N ARG A 131 -10.39 -11.59 1.49
CA ARG A 131 -9.61 -12.13 2.60
C ARG A 131 -10.43 -12.34 3.87
N GLU A 132 -11.32 -11.42 4.18
CA GLU A 132 -12.24 -11.56 5.32
C GLU A 132 -13.08 -12.83 5.16
N VAL A 133 -13.65 -13.05 3.98
CA VAL A 133 -14.42 -14.27 3.65
C VAL A 133 -13.56 -15.53 3.78
N ARG A 134 -12.32 -15.53 3.26
CA ARG A 134 -11.40 -16.69 3.41
C ARG A 134 -11.07 -16.97 4.87
N ARG A 135 -10.85 -15.92 5.67
CA ARG A 135 -10.55 -16.04 7.09
C ARG A 135 -11.73 -16.64 7.86
N GLU A 136 -12.95 -16.18 7.59
CA GLU A 136 -14.17 -16.73 8.21
C GLU A 136 -14.37 -18.21 7.86
N ARG A 137 -14.16 -18.59 6.59
CA ARG A 137 -14.23 -20.00 6.17
C ARG A 137 -13.20 -20.87 6.87
N ALA A 138 -11.97 -20.38 7.01
CA ALA A 138 -10.93 -21.11 7.72
C ALA A 138 -11.30 -21.35 9.20
N ILE A 139 -11.83 -20.33 9.89
CA ILE A 139 -12.28 -20.44 11.28
C ILE A 139 -13.42 -21.46 11.41
N ARG A 140 -14.42 -21.42 10.51
CA ARG A 140 -15.53 -22.38 10.54
C ARG A 140 -15.07 -23.82 10.27
N GLY A 141 -14.20 -24.04 9.29
CA GLY A 141 -13.68 -25.38 8.99
C GLY A 141 -12.85 -25.98 10.14
N THR A 142 -12.12 -25.15 10.88
CA THR A 142 -11.43 -25.60 12.11
C THR A 142 -12.43 -25.95 13.22
N ALA A 143 -13.51 -25.19 13.37
CA ALA A 143 -14.56 -25.48 14.36
C ALA A 143 -15.29 -26.81 14.05
N GLU A 144 -15.67 -27.04 12.79
CA GLU A 144 -16.33 -28.29 12.36
C GLU A 144 -15.43 -29.51 12.51
N SER A 145 -14.10 -29.36 12.30
CA SER A 145 -13.14 -30.46 12.48
C SER A 145 -12.86 -30.78 13.96
N ALA A 146 -13.09 -29.83 14.87
CA ALA A 146 -12.93 -30.02 16.31
C ALA A 146 -14.16 -30.68 16.97
N GLU A 147 -15.29 -30.72 16.27
CA GLU A 147 -16.57 -31.22 16.79
C GLU A 147 -16.87 -32.68 16.37
N GLN A 148 -15.98 -33.33 15.63
CA GLN A 148 -16.13 -34.74 15.27
C GLN A 148 -15.51 -35.63 16.38
N PRO A 149 -16.33 -36.29 17.22
CA PRO A 149 -15.80 -37.13 18.28
C PRO A 149 -15.18 -38.40 17.68
N ASP A 150 -14.03 -38.78 18.23
CA ASP A 150 -13.30 -40.00 17.93
C ASP A 150 -14.26 -41.21 18.08
N PRO A 151 -14.49 -42.01 17.02
CA PRO A 151 -15.33 -43.19 17.15
C PRO A 151 -14.55 -44.28 17.90
N ASP A 152 -14.93 -44.50 19.16
CA ASP A 152 -14.49 -45.62 20.01
C ASP A 152 -14.69 -47.01 19.35
#